data_AF-A0A4Y2J5F6-F1
#
_entry.id   AF-A0A4Y2J5F6-F1
#
_cell.length_a   1.000
_cell.length_b   1.000
_cell.length_c   1.000
_cell.angle_alpha   90.00
_cell.angle_beta   90.00
_cell.angle_gamma   90.00
#
_symmetry.space_group_name_H-M   'P 1'
#
loop_
_entity.id
_entity.type
_entity.pdbx_description
1 polymer ?
#
loop_
_entity_poly.entity_id
_entity_poly.type
_entity_poly.pdbx_seq_one_letter_code
_entity_poly.pdbx_strand_id
1 'polypeptide(L)'
;MFHYKSIAQVVKLFAMSSPNITYISNFYSQEESIEMFTKLSKCPFKQPIIKVWGKSYRPLRKSCSYDDMGLEYEYSGHCELPLPWNRTMLKIKPDVELVPD
;
A
#
# COMPACT_ATOMS: atom_id res chain seq x y z
N MET A 1 -18.93 -13.81 -6.84
CA MET A 1 -18.95 -13.92 -5.36
C MET A 1 -17.51 -14.11 -4.92
N PHE A 2 -16.84 -13.10 -4.37
CA PHE A 2 -15.46 -13.26 -3.92
C PHE A 2 -15.47 -14.09 -2.63
N HIS A 3 -14.93 -15.31 -2.67
CA HIS A 3 -14.71 -16.10 -1.46
C HIS A 3 -13.53 -15.49 -0.69
N TYR A 4 -13.84 -14.59 0.23
CA TYR A 4 -12.84 -14.12 1.18
C TYR A 4 -12.52 -15.27 2.15
N LYS A 5 -11.32 -15.83 2.02
CA LYS A 5 -10.75 -16.69 3.06
C LYS A 5 -10.58 -15.88 4.33
N SER A 6 -10.78 -16.50 5.50
CA SER A 6 -10.52 -15.80 6.77
C SER A 6 -9.04 -15.41 6.86
N ILE A 7 -8.72 -14.35 7.60
CA ILE A 7 -7.32 -13.92 7.83
C ILE A 7 -6.48 -15.10 8.33
N ALA A 8 -7.02 -15.94 9.22
CA ALA A 8 -6.36 -17.14 9.70
C ALA A 8 -6.01 -18.14 8.58
N GLN A 9 -6.90 -18.33 7.61
CA GLN A 9 -6.64 -19.19 6.44
C GLN A 9 -5.57 -18.59 5.52
N VAL A 10 -5.52 -17.26 5.40
CA VAL A 10 -4.52 -16.55 4.60
C VAL A 10 -3.13 -16.62 5.25
N VAL A 11 -3.03 -16.40 6.56
CA VAL A 11 -1.77 -16.52 7.33
C VAL A 11 -1.21 -17.92 7.24
N LYS A 12 -2.07 -18.93 7.40
CA LYS A 12 -1.66 -20.34 7.22
C LYS A 12 -1.13 -20.59 5.80
N LEU A 13 -1.76 -20.01 4.78
CA LEU A 13 -1.32 -20.16 3.39
C LEU A 13 0.05 -19.52 3.15
N PHE A 14 0.31 -18.33 3.70
CA PHE A 14 1.60 -17.65 3.57
C PHE A 14 2.73 -18.42 4.23
N ALA A 15 2.52 -18.88 5.46
CA ALA A 15 3.51 -19.71 6.18
C ALA A 15 3.88 -20.99 5.41
N MET A 16 2.97 -21.54 4.60
CA MET A 16 3.20 -22.75 3.80
C MET A 16 3.81 -22.48 2.42
N SER A 17 3.72 -21.26 1.88
CA SER A 17 3.98 -21.01 0.45
C SER A 17 5.16 -20.07 0.16
N SER A 18 5.64 -19.31 1.14
CA SER A 18 6.77 -18.41 0.93
C SER A 18 7.52 -18.19 2.25
N PRO A 19 8.78 -18.65 2.35
CA PRO A 19 9.54 -18.60 3.61
C PRO A 19 9.90 -17.17 4.06
N ASN A 20 9.73 -16.17 3.19
CA ASN A 20 10.14 -14.77 3.45
C ASN A 20 8.94 -13.83 3.64
N ILE A 21 7.78 -14.33 4.07
CA ILE A 21 6.61 -13.51 4.37
C ILE A 21 6.39 -13.48 5.88
N THR A 22 6.57 -12.30 6.47
CA THR A 22 6.27 -12.04 7.88
C THR A 22 4.89 -11.41 8.01
N TYR A 23 4.05 -11.97 8.90
CA TYR A 23 2.74 -11.41 9.23
C TYR A 23 2.72 -10.95 10.69
N ILE A 24 2.44 -9.67 10.91
CA ILE A 24 2.33 -9.08 12.24
C ILE A 24 0.87 -8.71 12.49
N SER A 25 0.21 -9.49 13.35
CA SER A 25 -1.15 -9.18 13.78
C SER A 25 -1.17 -7.92 14.64
N ASN A 26 -2.16 -7.05 14.44
CA ASN A 26 -2.38 -5.84 15.25
C ASN A 26 -1.12 -4.96 15.34
N PHE A 27 -0.42 -4.78 14.21
CA PHE A 27 0.78 -3.93 14.11
C PHE A 27 0.55 -2.54 14.72
N TYR A 28 -0.64 -1.99 14.50
CA TYR A 28 -1.17 -0.86 15.27
C TYR A 28 -2.35 -1.33 16.12
N SER A 29 -2.58 -0.62 17.23
CA SER A 29 -3.84 -0.74 17.98
C SER A 29 -5.05 -0.37 17.11
N GLN A 30 -6.24 -0.80 17.53
CA GLN A 30 -7.47 -0.49 16.78
C GLN A 30 -7.71 1.02 16.72
N GLU A 31 -7.46 1.71 17.83
CA GLU A 31 -7.62 3.16 17.97
C GLU A 31 -6.68 3.92 17.03
N GLU A 32 -5.39 3.55 17.02
CA GLU A 32 -4.40 4.13 16.10
C GLU A 32 -4.75 3.84 14.64
N SER A 33 -5.21 2.62 14.34
CA SER A 33 -5.61 2.24 12.98
C SER A 33 -6.77 3.11 12.46
N ILE A 34 -7.77 3.40 13.31
CA ILE A 34 -8.90 4.27 12.96
C ILE A 34 -8.43 5.71 12.72
N GLU A 35 -7.55 6.22 13.58
CA GLU A 35 -6.99 7.56 13.42
C GLU A 35 -6.19 7.69 12.11
N MET A 36 -5.32 6.71 11.84
CA MET A 36 -4.54 6.66 10.60
C MET A 36 -5.45 6.57 9.38
N PHE A 37 -6.44 5.67 9.38
CA PHE A 37 -7.39 5.54 8.28
C PHE A 37 -8.09 6.88 7.98
N THR A 38 -8.51 7.59 9.02
CA THR A 38 -9.14 8.91 8.87
C THR A 38 -8.21 9.91 8.19
N LYS A 39 -6.92 9.93 8.54
CA LYS A 39 -5.91 10.79 7.89
C LYS A 39 -5.63 10.35 6.45
N LEU A 40 -5.47 9.06 6.22
CA LEU A 40 -5.13 8.48 4.91
C LEU A 40 -6.25 8.63 3.90
N SER A 41 -7.51 8.53 4.32
CA SER A 41 -8.68 8.70 3.44
C SER A 41 -8.74 10.06 2.75
N LYS A 42 -8.03 11.07 3.27
CA LYS A 42 -7.94 12.43 2.71
C LYS A 42 -6.79 12.61 1.71
N CYS A 43 -5.96 11.59 1.49
CA CYS A 43 -4.87 11.69 0.52
C CYS A 43 -5.42 11.90 -0.90
N PRO A 44 -4.67 12.59 -1.78
CA PRO A 44 -5.16 12.98 -3.10
C PRO A 44 -5.05 11.80 -4.09
N PHE A 45 -5.80 10.73 -3.82
CA PHE A 45 -5.79 9.54 -4.65
C PHE A 45 -6.30 9.82 -6.08
N LYS A 46 -5.55 9.35 -7.07
CA LYS A 46 -5.86 9.45 -8.50
C LYS A 46 -6.13 8.07 -9.09
N GLN A 47 -6.78 8.03 -10.24
CA GLN A 47 -7.02 6.80 -10.99
C GLN A 47 -6.45 6.98 -12.40
N PRO A 48 -5.11 6.85 -12.54
CA PRO A 48 -4.45 7.09 -13.81
C PRO A 48 -4.88 6.06 -14.86
N ILE A 49 -4.73 6.42 -16.14
CA ILE A 49 -4.87 5.45 -17.23
C ILE A 49 -3.52 4.78 -17.39
N ILE A 50 -3.50 3.45 -17.30
CA ILE A 50 -2.29 2.64 -17.46
C ILE A 50 -2.39 1.81 -18.74
N LYS A 51 -1.24 1.39 -19.27
CA LYS A 51 -1.15 0.55 -20.46
C LYS A 51 -0.69 -0.86 -20.08
N VAL A 52 -1.55 -1.85 -20.34
CA VAL A 52 -1.26 -3.27 -20.11
C VAL A 52 -1.42 -4.00 -21.43
N TRP A 53 -0.35 -4.66 -21.90
CA TRP A 53 -0.30 -5.34 -23.20
C TRP A 53 -0.84 -4.48 -24.36
N GLY A 54 -0.41 -3.22 -24.42
CA GLY A 54 -0.77 -2.29 -25.48
C GLY A 54 -2.16 -1.64 -25.35
N LYS A 55 -3.02 -2.11 -24.45
CA LYS A 55 -4.37 -1.59 -24.23
C LYS A 55 -4.41 -0.67 -23.01
N SER A 56 -5.20 0.40 -23.08
CA SER A 56 -5.36 1.39 -22.01
C SER A 56 -6.49 1.01 -21.07
N TYR A 57 -6.25 1.08 -19.77
CA TYR A 57 -7.21 0.73 -18.72
C TYR A 57 -7.20 1.75 -17.59
N ARG A 58 -8.37 1.95 -16.96
CA ARG A 58 -8.47 2.61 -15.65
C ARG A 58 -8.48 1.52 -14.56
N PRO A 59 -7.49 1.48 -13.64
CA PRO A 59 -7.46 0.51 -12.55
C PRO A 59 -8.72 0.63 -11.70
N LEU A 60 -9.24 -0.47 -11.14
CA LEU A 60 -10.41 -0.44 -10.24
C LEU A 60 -10.10 0.09 -8.83
N ARG A 61 -9.01 0.84 -8.69
CA ARG A 61 -8.56 1.46 -7.44
C ARG A 61 -8.03 2.85 -7.72
N LYS A 62 -8.05 3.72 -6.70
CA LYS A 62 -7.30 4.97 -6.71
C LYS A 62 -5.96 4.76 -5.99
N SER A 63 -4.94 5.50 -6.38
CA SER A 63 -3.58 5.45 -5.82
C SER A 63 -2.97 6.84 -5.74
N CYS A 64 -2.05 7.02 -4.82
CA CYS A 64 -1.09 8.12 -4.77
C CYS A 64 0.22 7.56 -4.23
N SER A 65 1.33 8.15 -4.64
CA SER A 65 2.67 7.79 -4.17
C SER A 65 3.26 8.92 -3.32
N TYR A 66 4.13 8.55 -2.40
CA TYR A 66 4.90 9.46 -1.56
C TYR A 66 6.36 9.05 -1.62
N ASP A 67 7.25 10.02 -1.75
CA ASP A 67 8.69 9.77 -1.84
C ASP A 67 9.50 11.01 -1.46
N ASP A 68 10.82 10.84 -1.44
CA ASP A 68 11.76 11.94 -1.38
C ASP A 68 11.64 12.83 -2.62
N MET A 69 11.88 14.13 -2.46
CA MET A 69 11.64 15.09 -3.54
C MET A 69 12.55 14.84 -4.74
N GLY A 70 11.96 14.88 -5.94
CA GLY A 70 12.70 14.82 -7.20
C GLY A 70 12.85 13.43 -7.80
N LEU A 71 12.20 12.41 -7.22
CA LEU A 71 12.12 11.07 -7.79
C LEU A 71 10.90 10.97 -8.71
N GLU A 72 11.05 10.32 -9.85
CA GLU A 72 9.94 9.99 -10.76
C GLU A 72 9.91 8.47 -10.94
N TYR A 73 8.71 7.89 -10.99
CA TYR A 73 8.53 6.46 -11.20
C TYR A 73 7.64 6.20 -12.41
N GLU A 74 8.17 5.48 -13.39
CA GLU A 74 7.40 5.05 -14.55
C GLU A 74 6.90 3.61 -14.37
N TYR A 75 5.61 3.40 -14.60
CA TYR A 75 5.05 2.06 -14.68
C TYR A 75 3.97 1.98 -15.75
N SER A 76 3.99 0.92 -16.55
CA SER A 76 2.91 0.63 -17.52
C SER A 76 2.62 1.82 -18.45
N GLY A 77 3.65 2.55 -18.86
CA GLY A 77 3.55 3.74 -19.71
C GLY A 77 2.92 4.97 -19.05
N HIS A 78 2.80 4.97 -17.72
CA HIS A 78 2.37 6.10 -16.91
C HIS A 78 3.54 6.56 -16.04
N CYS A 79 3.91 7.84 -16.15
CA CYS A 79 4.86 8.46 -15.24
C CYS A 79 4.12 9.03 -14.03
N GLU A 80 4.51 8.59 -12.84
CA GLU A 80 3.98 9.04 -11.56
C GLU A 80 5.00 9.97 -10.88
N LEU A 81 4.53 11.18 -10.57
CA LEU A 81 5.24 12.13 -9.74
C LEU A 81 4.77 11.95 -8.29
N PRO A 82 5.63 11.42 -7.39
CA PRO A 82 5.28 11.22 -6.00
C PRO A 82 5.10 12.54 -5.27
N LEU A 83 4.26 12.50 -4.24
CA LEU A 83 4.04 13.61 -3.33
C LEU A 83 5.16 13.63 -2.27
N PRO A 84 5.51 14.80 -1.73
CA PRO A 84 6.42 14.86 -0.60
C PRO A 84 5.79 14.16 0.61
N TRP A 85 6.61 13.47 1.40
CA TRP A 85 6.18 12.79 2.61
C TRP A 85 5.34 13.67 3.53
N ASN A 86 4.13 13.21 3.88
CA ASN A 86 3.30 13.86 4.89
C ASN A 86 3.56 13.27 6.28
N ARG A 87 3.05 13.95 7.33
CA ARG A 87 3.24 13.52 8.73
C ARG A 87 2.77 12.08 9.00
N THR A 88 1.70 11.62 8.34
CA THR A 88 1.18 10.26 8.52
C THR A 88 2.12 9.23 7.90
N MET A 89 2.61 9.47 6.69
CA MET A 89 3.59 8.58 6.04
C MET A 89 4.92 8.55 6.81
N LEU A 90 5.39 9.69 7.31
CA LEU A 90 6.60 9.80 8.12
C LEU A 90 6.49 9.11 9.49
N LYS A 91 5.28 8.83 9.97
CA LYS A 91 5.06 7.96 11.13
C LYS A 91 5.13 6.48 10.71
N ILE A 92 4.40 6.11 9.66
CA ILE A 92 4.27 4.70 9.23
C ILE A 92 5.62 4.12 8.77
N LYS A 93 6.39 4.89 8.00
CA LYS A 93 7.67 4.43 7.44
C LYS A 93 8.64 3.89 8.52
N PRO A 94 9.05 4.69 9.54
CA PRO A 94 9.97 4.20 10.56
C PRO A 94 9.36 3.10 11.43
N ASP A 95 8.05 3.13 11.69
CA ASP A 95 7.39 2.05 12.45
C ASP A 95 7.60 0.69 11.76
N VAL A 96 7.50 0.64 10.43
CA VAL A 96 7.73 -0.58 9.63
C VAL A 96 9.22 -0.94 9.55
N GLU A 97 10.11 0.05 9.42
CA GLU A 97 11.56 -0.19 9.35
C GLU A 97 12.18 -0.73 10.65
N LEU A 98 11.49 -0.54 11.78
CA LEU A 98 11.90 -1.10 13.07
C LEU A 98 11.47 -2.56 13.27
N VAL A 99 10.71 -3.14 12.33
CA VAL A 99 10.39 -4.57 12.34
C VAL A 99 11.64 -5.37 11.95
N PRO A 100 12.14 -6.28 12.81
CA PRO A 100 13.27 -7.14 12.47
C PRO A 100 12.93 -8.11 11.33
N ASP A 101 13.95 -8.49 10.55
CA ASP A 101 13.88 -9.53 9.52
C ASP A 101 13.52 -10.92 10.09
#